data_AF-A0A418ZR47-F1
#
_entry.id   AF-A0A418ZR47-F1
#
_cell.length_a   1.000
_cell.length_b   1.000
_cell.length_c   1.000
_cell.angle_alpha   90.00
_cell.angle_beta   90.00
_cell.angle_gamma   90.00
#
_symmetry.space_group_name_H-M   'P 1'
#
loop_
_entity.id
_entity.type
_entity.pdbx_description
1 polymer ?
#
loop_
_entity_poly.entity_id
_entity_poly.type
_entity_poly.pdbx_seq_one_letter_code
_entity_poly.pdbx_strand_id
1 'polypeptide(L)'
;MNVTRETILTEISDIRLPQGGSLGQADIIRAISVDGDTVRFVLEVENAATAEALRPVEAEARARLEALPGIARVQIVMTAPAKPAP
;
A
#
# COMPACT_ATOMS: atom_id res chain seq x y z
N MET A 1 17.00 -14.39 1.89
CA MET A 1 15.78 -14.51 1.07
C MET A 1 15.45 -13.12 0.57
N ASN A 2 15.32 -12.93 -0.74
CA ASN A 2 14.85 -11.66 -1.28
C ASN A 2 13.34 -11.57 -1.07
N VAL A 3 12.86 -10.43 -0.60
CA VAL A 3 11.43 -10.18 -0.51
C VAL A 3 10.86 -10.07 -1.93
N THR A 4 9.85 -10.87 -2.24
CA THR A 4 9.18 -10.85 -3.54
C THR A 4 7.86 -10.10 -3.47
N ARG A 5 7.35 -9.70 -4.64
CA ARG A 5 6.04 -9.06 -4.76
C ARG A 5 4.92 -9.89 -4.12
N GLU A 6 4.95 -11.21 -4.28
CA GLU A 6 3.96 -12.13 -3.69
C GLU A 6 4.01 -12.14 -2.17
N THR A 7 5.21 -12.17 -1.57
CA THR A 7 5.36 -12.08 -0.11
C THR A 7 4.75 -10.79 0.40
N ILE A 8 5.12 -9.67 -0.20
CA ILE A 8 4.60 -8.35 0.16
C ILE A 8 3.07 -8.30 0.04
N LEU A 9 2.52 -8.76 -1.09
CA LEU A 9 1.07 -8.80 -1.30
C LEU A 9 0.38 -9.63 -0.23
N THR A 10 0.94 -10.79 0.11
CA THR A 10 0.39 -11.69 1.14
C THR A 10 0.34 -11.02 2.51
N GLU A 11 1.43 -10.36 2.91
CA GLU A 11 1.56 -9.70 4.22
C GLU A 11 0.58 -8.55 4.42
N ILE A 12 0.32 -7.80 3.35
CA ILE A 12 -0.60 -6.67 3.38
C ILE A 12 -2.04 -7.06 2.98
N SER A 13 -2.25 -8.27 2.45
CA SER A 13 -3.55 -8.71 1.89
C SER A 13 -4.67 -8.69 2.92
N ASP A 14 -4.35 -9.02 4.18
CA ASP A 14 -5.29 -9.12 5.29
C ASP A 14 -5.61 -7.75 5.94
N ILE A 15 -4.90 -6.69 5.56
CA ILE A 15 -5.14 -5.35 6.12
C ILE A 15 -6.53 -4.88 5.72
N ARG A 16 -7.38 -4.61 6.70
CA ARG A 16 -8.76 -4.15 6.45
C ARG A 16 -8.79 -2.72 5.99
N LEU A 17 -9.65 -2.44 5.01
CA LEU A 17 -9.89 -1.08 4.55
C LEU A 17 -11.05 -0.44 5.28
N PRO A 18 -11.02 0.89 5.50
CA PRO A 18 -12.11 1.64 6.10
C PRO A 18 -13.38 1.62 5.24
N GLN A 19 -13.23 1.50 3.91
CA GLN A 19 -14.35 1.34 2.97
C GLN A 19 -14.94 -0.07 2.94
N GLY A 20 -14.37 -1.02 3.69
CA GLY A 20 -14.72 -2.44 3.65
C GLY A 20 -13.82 -3.25 2.72
N GLY A 21 -13.78 -4.56 2.98
CA GLY A 21 -12.84 -5.47 2.33
C GLY A 21 -11.42 -5.38 2.90
N SER A 22 -10.46 -5.92 2.15
CA SER A 22 -9.04 -5.95 2.53
C SER A 22 -8.16 -5.42 1.40
N LEU A 23 -6.96 -4.95 1.74
CA LEU A 23 -6.06 -4.27 0.80
C LEU A 23 -5.67 -5.15 -0.40
N GLY A 24 -5.51 -6.47 -0.19
CA GLY A 24 -5.20 -7.40 -1.27
C GLY A 24 -6.39 -7.77 -2.16
N GLN A 25 -7.61 -7.53 -1.69
CA GLN A 25 -8.84 -7.67 -2.48
C GLN A 25 -9.24 -6.35 -3.16
N ALA A 26 -8.75 -5.24 -2.63
CA ALA A 26 -9.04 -3.93 -3.17
C ALA A 26 -8.25 -3.69 -4.44
N ASP A 27 -8.94 -3.27 -5.50
CA ASP A 27 -8.34 -2.91 -6.79
C ASP A 27 -7.67 -1.53 -6.74
N ILE A 28 -6.95 -1.20 -5.66
CA ILE A 28 -6.27 0.09 -5.48
C ILE A 28 -4.76 -0.01 -5.65
N ILE A 29 -4.17 -1.20 -5.66
CA ILE A 29 -2.73 -1.38 -5.88
C ILE A 29 -2.43 -1.24 -7.38
N ARG A 30 -1.73 -0.18 -7.79
CA ARG A 30 -1.32 0.03 -9.20
C ARG A 30 0.05 -0.52 -9.51
N ALA A 31 0.99 -0.37 -8.58
CA ALA A 31 2.37 -0.83 -8.79
C ALA A 31 3.03 -1.23 -7.48
N ILE A 32 3.88 -2.25 -7.57
CA ILE A 32 4.76 -2.71 -6.50
C ILE A 32 6.14 -2.86 -7.11
N SER A 33 7.15 -2.24 -6.50
CA SER A 33 8.54 -2.36 -6.92
C SER A 33 9.41 -2.65 -5.71
N VAL A 34 10.35 -3.57 -5.87
CA VAL A 34 11.33 -3.92 -4.84
C VAL A 34 12.70 -3.60 -5.42
N ASP A 35 13.40 -2.66 -4.81
CA ASP A 35 14.74 -2.21 -5.19
C ASP A 35 15.68 -2.47 -4.01
N GLY A 36 16.40 -3.60 -4.06
CA GLY A 36 17.23 -4.04 -2.94
C GLY A 36 16.41 -4.25 -1.66
N ASP A 37 16.70 -3.43 -0.65
CA ASP A 37 16.02 -3.38 0.65
C ASP A 37 14.89 -2.34 0.72
N THR A 38 14.62 -1.63 -0.38
CA THR A 38 13.58 -0.61 -0.46
C THR A 38 12.38 -1.13 -1.24
N VAL A 39 11.19 -1.01 -0.63
CA VAL A 39 9.92 -1.36 -1.27
C VAL A 39 9.15 -0.09 -1.61
N ARG A 40 8.67 0.01 -2.84
CA ARG A 40 7.81 1.08 -3.33
C ARG A 40 6.44 0.54 -3.70
N PHE A 41 5.41 1.21 -3.19
CA PHE A 41 4.00 0.96 -3.46
C PHE A 41 3.34 2.17 -4.08
N VAL A 42 2.50 1.92 -5.08
CA VAL A 42 1.59 2.92 -5.63
C VAL A 42 0.17 2.44 -5.40
N LEU A 43 -0.59 3.23 -4.65
CA LEU A 43 -2.00 3.03 -4.39
C LEU A 43 -2.78 4.13 -5.12
N GLU A 44 -3.68 3.74 -6.01
CA GLU A 44 -4.61 4.65 -6.66
C GLU A 44 -5.95 4.56 -5.97
N VAL A 45 -6.44 5.71 -5.52
CA VAL A 45 -7.67 5.82 -4.75
C VAL A 45 -8.63 6.76 -5.48
N GLU A 46 -9.92 6.59 -5.24
CA GLU A 46 -10.95 7.29 -6.02
C GLU A 46 -10.93 8.81 -5.84
N ASN A 47 -10.57 9.29 -4.65
CA ASN A 47 -10.52 10.71 -4.30
C ASN A 47 -9.59 10.98 -3.11
N ALA A 48 -9.31 12.26 -2.84
CA ALA A 48 -8.43 12.68 -1.74
C ALA A 48 -8.98 12.33 -0.35
N ALA A 49 -10.29 12.29 -0.15
CA ALA A 49 -10.87 11.90 1.13
C ALA A 49 -10.62 10.40 1.42
N THR A 50 -10.70 9.53 0.41
CA THR A 50 -10.32 8.13 0.52
C THR A 50 -8.82 7.99 0.79
N ALA A 51 -7.98 8.80 0.15
CA ALA A 51 -6.54 8.83 0.45
C ALA A 51 -6.27 9.13 1.93
N GLU A 52 -6.91 10.18 2.47
CA GLU A 52 -6.79 10.57 3.87
C GLU A 52 -7.33 9.48 4.82
N ALA A 53 -8.45 8.84 4.47
CA ALA A 53 -9.01 7.73 5.24
C ALA A 53 -8.10 6.48 5.26
N LEU A 54 -7.26 6.30 4.23
CA LEU A 54 -6.32 5.19 4.11
C LEU A 54 -4.96 5.45 4.77
N ARG A 55 -4.70 6.64 5.31
CA ARG A 55 -3.48 6.94 6.09
C ARG A 55 -3.19 5.93 7.22
N PRO A 56 -4.17 5.46 8.03
CA PRO A 56 -3.92 4.40 9.01
C PRO A 56 -3.58 3.05 8.36
N VAL A 57 -4.21 2.72 7.22
CA VAL A 57 -3.92 1.51 6.44
C VAL A 57 -2.50 1.56 5.87
N GLU A 58 -2.09 2.72 5.35
CA GLU A 58 -0.72 2.99 4.90
C GLU A 58 0.29 2.74 6.00
N ALA A 59 0.05 3.32 7.18
CA ALA A 59 0.94 3.18 8.33
C ALA A 59 1.07 1.71 8.76
N GLU A 60 -0.03 0.97 8.79
CA GLU A 60 -0.03 -0.46 9.11
C GLU A 60 0.71 -1.29 8.05
N ALA A 61 0.42 -1.08 6.76
CA ALA A 61 1.08 -1.77 5.67
C ALA A 61 2.59 -1.51 5.70
N ARG A 62 2.99 -0.25 5.91
CA ARG A 62 4.38 0.14 6.08
C ARG A 62 5.03 -0.58 7.25
N ALA A 63 4.39 -0.59 8.43
CA ALA A 63 4.94 -1.24 9.62
C ALA A 63 5.11 -2.76 9.43
N ARG A 64 4.14 -3.44 8.80
CA ARG A 64 4.24 -4.88 8.50
C ARG A 64 5.38 -5.18 7.54
N LEU A 65 5.50 -4.39 6.47
CA LEU A 65 6.57 -4.56 5.49
C LEU A 65 7.95 -4.23 6.08
N GLU A 66 8.08 -3.18 6.88
CA GLU A 66 9.33 -2.85 7.57
C GLU A 66 9.72 -3.90 8.62
N ALA A 67 8.78 -4.70 9.11
CA ALA A 67 9.06 -5.84 9.99
C ALA A 67 9.60 -7.08 9.23
N LEU A 68 9.51 -7.10 7.89
CA LEU A 68 10.02 -8.23 7.11
C LEU A 68 11.55 -8.22 7.04
N PRO A 69 12.20 -9.38 7.22
CA PRO A 69 13.64 -9.49 7.10
C PRO A 69 14.08 -9.16 5.67
N GLY A 70 14.93 -8.14 5.54
CA GLY A 70 15.46 -7.69 4.25
C GLY A 70 14.79 -6.43 3.69
N ILE A 71 13.79 -5.85 4.38
CA ILE A 71 13.28 -4.51 4.09
C ILE A 71 13.89 -3.52 5.08
N ALA A 72 14.54 -2.48 4.56
CA ALA A 72 15.02 -1.35 5.36
C ALA A 72 14.10 -0.14 5.24
N ARG A 73 13.41 0.02 4.10
CA ARG A 73 12.58 1.18 3.83
C ARG A 73 11.35 0.84 3.00
N VAL A 74 10.21 1.42 3.37
CA VAL A 74 8.97 1.31 2.60
C VAL A 74 8.49 2.70 2.22
N GLN A 75 8.22 2.89 0.92
CA GLN A 75 7.65 4.10 0.35
C GLN A 75 6.27 3.76 -0.23
N ILE A 76 5.22 4.31 0.37
CA ILE A 76 3.86 4.18 -0.15
C ILE A 76 3.46 5.54 -0.73
N VAL A 77 3.02 5.52 -1.98
CA VAL A 77 2.56 6.69 -2.71
C VAL A 77 1.08 6.49 -2.98
N MET A 78 0.24 7.36 -2.40
CA MET A 78 -1.18 7.41 -2.71
C MET A 78 -1.43 8.49 -3.77
N THR A 79 -2.06 8.11 -4.87
CA THR A 79 -2.48 9.04 -5.92
C THR A 79 -4.00 9.01 -6.04
N ALA A 80 -4.62 10.17 -5.98
CA ALA A 80 -6.02 10.33 -6.34
C ALA A 80 -6.10 11.07 -7.68
N PRO A 81 -7.01 10.70 -8.60
CA PRO A 81 -7.25 11.49 -9.78
C PRO A 81 -7.70 12.89 -9.33
N ALA A 82 -7.03 13.92 -9.83
CA ALA A 82 -7.41 15.31 -9.61
C ALA A 82 -8.66 15.61 -10.45
N LYS A 83 -9.81 15.06 -10.08
CA LYS A 83 -11.09 15.63 -10.53
C LYS A 83 -11.31 16.86 -9.66
N PRO A 84 -11.36 18.08 -10.23
CA PRO A 84 -11.78 19.24 -9.46
C PRO A 84 -13.17 18.94 -8.90
N ALA A 85 -13.38 19.18 -7.60
CA ALA A 85 -14.73 19.24 -7.07
C ALA A 85 -15.51 20.28 -7.91
N PRO A 86 -16.71 19.95 -8.44
CA PRO A 86 -17.54 20.90 -9.17
C PRO A 86 -18.01 22.06 -8.27
#